data_AF-A0A4R4YP73-F1
#
_entry.id   AF-A0A4R4YP73-F1
#
_cell.length_a   1.000
_cell.length_b   1.000
_cell.length_c   1.000
_cell.angle_alpha   90.00
_cell.angle_beta   90.00
_cell.angle_gamma   90.00
#
_symmetry.space_group_name_H-M   'P 1'
#
loop_
_entity.id
_entity.type
_entity.pdbx_description
1 polymer ?
#
loop_
_entity_poly.entity_id
_entity_poly.type
_entity_poly.pdbx_seq_one_letter_code
_entity_poly.pdbx_strand_id
1 'polypeptide(L)'
;MSDRPEIVCICGSARFADEMSAANRELTFAGVIVVAPGFFPRADDQVITDEQKTALGDLHLRKIDLADRVLIVNPGGYIGEATTREIAYARATGKPVAFTDPA
;
A
#
# COMPACT_ATOMS: atom_id res chain seq x y z
N MET A 1 -2.92 23.73 -7.53
CA MET A 1 -3.19 22.30 -7.84
C MET A 1 -2.16 21.89 -8.87
N SER A 2 -1.50 20.75 -8.68
CA SER A 2 -0.48 20.30 -9.64
C SER A 2 -1.13 19.91 -10.96
N ASP A 3 -0.46 20.14 -12.09
CA ASP A 3 -0.93 19.77 -13.44
C ASP A 3 -0.95 18.25 -13.69
N ARG A 4 -0.47 17.45 -12.73
CA ARG A 4 -0.51 15.98 -12.81
C ARG A 4 -1.56 15.39 -11.87
N PRO A 5 -2.11 14.19 -12.19
CA PRO A 5 -2.90 13.41 -11.26
C PRO A 5 -2.24 13.23 -9.89
N GLU A 6 -3.07 13.10 -8.84
CA GLU A 6 -2.62 12.65 -7.51
C GLU A 6 -2.02 11.24 -7.63
N ILE A 7 -0.92 10.99 -6.93
CA ILE A 7 -0.32 9.66 -6.79
C ILE A 7 -0.62 9.14 -5.39
N VAL A 8 -1.30 8.00 -5.28
CA VAL A 8 -1.62 7.37 -4.00
C VAL A 8 -0.92 6.03 -3.91
N CYS A 9 -0.16 5.84 -2.83
CA CYS A 9 0.36 4.53 -2.49
C CYS A 9 -0.66 3.78 -1.62
N ILE A 10 -1.08 2.60 -2.06
CA ILE A 10 -1.89 1.70 -1.23
C ILE A 10 -0.95 0.82 -0.43
N CYS A 11 -1.15 0.78 0.88
CA CYS A 11 -0.49 -0.13 1.80
C CYS A 11 -1.53 -0.99 2.52
N GLY A 12 -1.17 -2.19 2.93
CA GLY A 12 -2.09 -3.10 3.60
C GLY A 12 -1.55 -4.51 3.69
N SER A 13 -2.24 -5.36 4.45
CA SER A 13 -1.85 -6.77 4.55
C SER A 13 -2.24 -7.53 3.28
N ALA A 14 -1.35 -8.37 2.77
CA ALA A 14 -1.62 -9.22 1.60
C ALA A 14 -2.85 -10.13 1.75
N ARG A 15 -3.33 -10.36 2.98
CA ARG A 15 -4.61 -11.06 3.23
C ARG A 15 -5.83 -10.32 2.69
N PHE A 16 -5.73 -9.00 2.48
CA PHE A 16 -6.79 -8.13 1.98
C PHE A 16 -6.55 -7.72 0.52
N ALA A 17 -6.07 -8.67 -0.29
CA ALA A 17 -5.75 -8.43 -1.69
C ALA A 17 -6.98 -7.96 -2.49
N ASP A 18 -8.17 -8.48 -2.17
CA ASP A 18 -9.42 -8.13 -2.85
C ASP A 18 -9.87 -6.71 -2.49
N GLU A 19 -9.75 -6.32 -1.22
CA GLU A 19 -10.07 -4.97 -0.75
C GLU A 19 -9.07 -3.95 -1.31
N MET A 20 -7.78 -4.29 -1.36
CA MET A 20 -6.77 -3.45 -2.03
C MET A 20 -7.04 -3.32 -3.53
N SER A 21 -7.50 -4.39 -4.19
CA SER A 21 -7.91 -4.35 -5.60
C SER A 21 -9.13 -3.44 -5.81
N ALA A 22 -10.12 -3.49 -4.91
CA ALA A 22 -11.28 -2.62 -4.94
C ALA A 22 -10.89 -1.14 -4.77
N ALA A 23 -10.07 -0.81 -3.77
CA ALA A 23 -9.58 0.55 -3.55
C ALA A 23 -8.76 1.06 -4.75
N ASN A 24 -7.93 0.19 -5.35
CA ASN A 24 -7.18 0.53 -6.57
C ASN A 24 -8.12 0.89 -7.72
N ARG A 25 -9.14 0.06 -7.98
CA ARG A 25 -10.14 0.31 -9.02
C ARG A 25 -10.86 1.64 -8.82
N GLU A 26 -11.31 1.92 -7.60
CA GLU A 26 -12.03 3.16 -7.28
C GLU A 26 -11.17 4.40 -7.47
N LEU A 27 -9.94 4.39 -6.94
CA LEU A 27 -8.98 5.49 -7.13
C LEU A 27 -8.63 5.69 -8.60
N THR A 28 -8.41 4.59 -9.35
CA THR A 28 -8.11 4.64 -10.78
C THR A 28 -9.26 5.29 -11.55
N PHE A 29 -10.52 4.92 -11.28
CA PHE A 29 -11.68 5.56 -11.91
C PHE A 29 -11.88 7.02 -11.52
N ALA A 30 -11.37 7.44 -10.35
CA ALA A 30 -11.29 8.84 -9.95
C ALA A 30 -10.13 9.61 -10.62
N GLY A 31 -9.35 8.97 -11.48
CA GLY A 31 -8.23 9.59 -12.19
C GLY A 31 -6.94 9.68 -11.37
N VAL A 32 -6.81 8.90 -10.28
CA VAL A 32 -5.62 8.85 -9.43
C VAL A 32 -4.61 7.84 -10.00
N ILE A 33 -3.32 8.17 -9.96
CA ILE A 33 -2.25 7.21 -10.22
C ILE A 33 -2.05 6.35 -8.97
N VAL A 34 -2.34 5.06 -9.07
CA VAL A 34 -2.23 4.14 -7.94
C VAL A 34 -0.92 3.38 -7.96
N VAL A 35 -0.20 3.42 -6.85
CA VAL A 35 1.01 2.62 -6.62
C VAL A 35 0.73 1.61 -5.50
N ALA A 36 0.48 0.35 -5.85
CA ALA A 36 0.10 -0.70 -4.90
C ALA A 36 1.19 -1.80 -4.79
N PRO A 37 1.11 -2.73 -3.82
CA PRO A 37 1.85 -3.97 -3.90
C PRO A 37 1.51 -4.68 -5.22
N GLY A 38 2.53 -5.13 -5.95
CA GLY A 38 2.35 -5.75 -7.26
C GLY A 38 2.23 -7.27 -7.22
N PHE A 39 2.42 -7.85 -6.03
CA PHE A 39 2.43 -9.28 -5.81
C PHE A 39 1.75 -9.59 -4.48
N PHE A 40 0.81 -10.53 -4.51
CA PHE A 40 0.08 -11.04 -3.35
C PHE A 40 0.23 -12.56 -3.36
N PRO A 41 0.95 -13.16 -2.39
CA PRO A 41 1.15 -14.59 -2.37
C PRO A 41 -0.19 -15.34 -2.29
N ARG A 42 -0.42 -16.24 -3.25
CA ARG A 42 -1.52 -17.21 -3.25
C ARG A 42 -1.04 -18.58 -2.83
N ALA A 43 -1.96 -19.47 -2.48
CA ALA A 43 -1.64 -20.82 -2.00
C ALA A 43 -0.91 -21.68 -3.06
N ASP A 44 -1.08 -21.36 -4.34
CA ASP A 44 -0.48 -22.01 -5.50
C ASP A 44 0.78 -21.32 -6.03
N ASP A 45 1.16 -20.16 -5.47
CA ASP A 45 2.37 -19.46 -5.86
C ASP A 45 3.62 -20.15 -5.33
N GLN A 46 4.75 -19.97 -6.02
CA GLN A 46 6.05 -20.32 -5.45
C GLN A 46 6.24 -19.60 -4.11
N VAL A 47 6.71 -20.35 -3.12
CA VAL A 47 7.07 -19.80 -1.82
C VAL A 47 8.15 -18.74 -2.02
N ILE A 48 7.83 -17.48 -1.70
CA ILE A 48 8.82 -16.41 -1.69
C ILE A 48 9.83 -16.65 -0.58
N THR A 49 11.10 -16.40 -0.87
CA THR A 49 12.16 -16.46 0.16
C THR A 49 12.04 -15.27 1.12
N ASP A 50 12.63 -15.39 2.31
CA ASP A 50 12.68 -14.27 3.26
C ASP A 50 13.45 -13.06 2.71
N GLU A 51 14.47 -13.31 1.89
CA GLU A 51 15.21 -12.26 1.17
C GLU A 51 14.31 -11.52 0.17
N GLN A 52 13.51 -12.24 -0.62
CA GLN A 52 12.54 -11.64 -1.53
C GLN A 52 11.47 -10.85 -0.78
N LYS A 53 10.97 -11.39 0.34
CA LYS A 53 10.00 -10.70 1.19
C LYS A 53 10.56 -9.40 1.74
N THR A 54 11.82 -9.39 2.16
CA THR A 54 12.53 -8.20 2.64
C THR A 54 12.69 -7.18 1.52
N ALA A 55 13.20 -7.60 0.36
CA ALA A 55 13.37 -6.74 -0.81
C ALA A 55 12.05 -6.14 -1.32
N LEU A 56 10.94 -6.91 -1.27
CA LEU A 56 9.60 -6.41 -1.61
C LEU A 56 9.12 -5.36 -0.60
N GLY A 57 9.41 -5.54 0.69
CA GLY A 57 9.14 -4.54 1.72
C GLY A 57 9.89 -3.23 1.45
N ASP A 58 11.19 -3.30 1.19
CA ASP A 58 12.00 -2.13 0.88
C ASP A 58 11.55 -1.43 -0.41
N LEU A 59 11.22 -2.20 -1.45
CA LEU A 59 10.63 -1.68 -2.68
C LEU A 59 9.33 -0.92 -2.40
N HIS A 60 8.50 -1.40 -1.47
CA HIS A 60 7.26 -0.74 -1.11
C HIS A 60 7.49 0.59 -0.39
N LEU A 61 8.55 0.71 0.42
CA LEU A 61 8.95 2.02 0.98
C LEU A 61 9.33 3.02 -0.12
N ARG A 62 9.98 2.57 -1.19
CA ARG A 62 10.26 3.44 -2.37
C ARG A 62 9.02 3.83 -3.14
N LYS A 63 7.98 3.00 -3.13
CA LYS A 63 6.66 3.37 -3.67
C LYS A 63 6.01 4.49 -2.85
N ILE A 64 6.19 4.48 -1.53
CA ILE A 64 5.73 5.56 -0.64
C ILE A 64 6.46 6.88 -0.97
N ASP A 65 7.76 6.84 -1.23
CA ASP A 65 8.54 8.04 -1.60
C ASP A 65 7.94 8.76 -2.83
N LEU A 66 7.45 7.99 -3.81
CA LEU A 66 6.86 8.49 -5.06
C LEU A 66 5.44 9.06 -4.91
N ALA A 67 4.72 8.70 -3.85
CA ALA A 67 3.31 9.05 -3.71
C ALA A 67 3.10 10.41 -3.04
N ASP A 68 1.98 11.07 -3.35
CA ASP A 68 1.56 12.30 -2.67
C ASP A 68 0.99 11.99 -1.28
N ARG A 69 0.33 10.84 -1.13
CA ARG A 69 -0.17 10.31 0.15
C ARG A 69 -0.25 8.79 0.14
N VAL A 70 -0.48 8.23 1.33
CA VAL A 70 -0.67 6.80 1.56
C VAL A 70 -2.11 6.52 1.99
N LEU A 71 -2.71 5.48 1.42
CA LEU A 71 -3.97 4.88 1.87
C LEU A 71 -3.68 3.51 2.48
N ILE A 72 -4.03 3.34 3.75
CA ILE A 72 -3.98 2.05 4.44
C ILE A 72 -5.32 1.35 4.25
N VAL A 73 -5.29 0.17 3.63
CA VAL A 73 -6.43 -0.74 3.54
C VAL A 73 -6.39 -1.67 4.75
N ASN A 74 -7.25 -1.39 5.72
CA ASN A 74 -7.29 -2.04 7.03
C ASN A 74 -8.70 -2.51 7.45
N PRO A 75 -9.36 -3.41 6.69
CA PRO A 75 -10.68 -3.91 7.07
C PRO A 75 -10.74 -4.38 8.52
N GLY A 76 -11.72 -3.86 9.27
CA GLY A 76 -11.90 -4.14 10.70
C GLY A 76 -10.80 -3.58 11.60
N GLY A 77 -10.03 -2.60 11.12
CA GLY A 77 -8.93 -1.97 11.86
C GLY A 77 -7.63 -2.81 11.91
N TYR A 78 -7.54 -3.92 11.16
CA TYR A 78 -6.35 -4.76 11.20
C TYR A 78 -5.11 -4.06 10.62
N ILE A 79 -4.04 -3.99 11.41
CA ILE A 79 -2.72 -3.52 10.98
C ILE A 79 -1.66 -4.56 11.35
N GLY A 80 -1.01 -5.13 10.33
CA GLY A 80 0.09 -6.09 10.50
C GLY A 80 1.45 -5.40 10.61
N GLU A 81 2.47 -6.15 11.03
CA GLU A 81 3.83 -5.63 11.26
C GLU A 81 4.41 -4.87 10.05
N ALA A 82 4.32 -5.44 8.84
CA ALA A 82 4.80 -4.78 7.62
C ALA A 82 4.10 -3.43 7.40
N THR A 83 2.78 -3.41 7.53
CA THR A 83 1.96 -2.19 7.40
C THR A 83 2.25 -1.17 8.50
N THR A 84 2.53 -1.60 9.73
CA THR A 84 2.99 -0.71 10.80
C THR A 84 4.29 0.00 10.43
N ARG A 85 5.26 -0.72 9.84
CA ARG A 85 6.52 -0.12 9.36
C ARG A 85 6.28 0.87 8.22
N GLU A 86 5.38 0.54 7.30
CA GLU A 86 5.00 1.41 6.18
C GLU A 86 4.35 2.72 6.68
N ILE A 87 3.43 2.63 7.65
CA ILE A 87 2.81 3.80 8.30
C ILE A 87 3.87 4.67 8.98
N ALA A 88 4.77 4.05 9.74
CA ALA A 88 5.85 4.77 10.42
C ALA A 88 6.76 5.49 9.43
N TYR A 89 7.14 4.82 8.34
CA TYR A 89 7.96 5.38 7.27
C TYR A 89 7.26 6.54 6.55
N ALA A 90 5.98 6.38 6.19
CA ALA A 90 5.20 7.43 5.55
C ALA A 90 5.12 8.68 6.44
N ARG A 91 4.84 8.51 7.73
CA ARG A 91 4.83 9.61 8.71
C ARG A 91 6.20 10.27 8.85
N ALA A 92 7.27 9.50 8.92
CA ALA A 92 8.63 10.02 9.04
C ALA A 92 9.06 10.82 7.79
N THR A 93 8.58 10.45 6.62
CA THR A 93 8.83 11.16 5.35
C THR A 93 7.82 12.28 5.06
N GLY A 94 6.91 12.57 6.00
CA GLY A 94 5.92 13.64 5.88
C GLY A 94 4.78 13.35 4.90
N LYS A 95 4.60 12.09 4.49
CA LYS A 95 3.49 11.67 3.63
C LYS A 95 2.21 11.59 4.46
N PRO A 96 1.11 12.28 4.07
CA PRO A 96 -0.19 12.10 4.69
C PRO A 96 -0.64 10.64 4.62
N VAL A 97 -1.24 10.14 5.71
CA VAL A 97 -1.73 8.76 5.82
C VAL A 97 -3.23 8.79 6.10
N ALA A 98 -4.01 8.12 5.26
CA ALA A 98 -5.44 7.87 5.44
C ALA A 98 -5.70 6.37 5.65
N PHE A 99 -6.84 6.02 6.23
CA PHE A 99 -7.25 4.64 6.54
C PHE A 99 -8.64 4.38 5.97
N THR A 100 -8.92 3.15 5.54
CA THR A 100 -10.28 2.76 5.11
C THR A 100 -11.21 2.60 6.31
N ASP A 101 -10.65 2.12 7.42
CA ASP A 101 -11.38 1.86 8.66
C ASP A 101 -10.66 2.56 9.82
N PRO A 102 -11.35 2.90 10.92
CA PRO A 102 -10.70 3.41 12.12
C PRO A 102 -9.58 2.46 12.58
N ALA A 103 -8.39 3.02 12.75
CA ALA A 103 -7.21 2.33 13.25
C ALA A 103 -7.17 2.30 14.79
#